data_AF-A0A914LSG3-F1
#
_entry.id   AF-A0A914LSG3-F1
#
_cell.length_a   1.000
_cell.length_b   1.000
_cell.length_c   1.000
_cell.angle_alpha   90.00
_cell.angle_beta   90.00
_cell.angle_gamma   90.00
#
_symmetry.space_group_name_H-M   'P 1'
#
loop_
_entity.id
_entity.type
_entity.pdbx_description
1 polymer ?
#
loop_
_entity_poly.entity_id
_entity_poly.type
_entity_poly.pdbx_seq_one_letter_code
_entity_poly.pdbx_strand_id
1 'polypeptide(L)'
;MEAVNITTINTAAPQYLGDLEKCGIATSNNLRELLTTCADPVEAIKQFQVANSVQLPSLKPVMKLLDLHGISRADYHETVITELTERLVSKLRSLGNNQTPENVHRLERHLERCFRLYRVPRIRPIVLETLARLPKVADRYLKLIICDKELYDQCSVSVRQQIWVKNETLFLESIEPILDSYISEERRQHLIFGEKGSDVLNESQSEGHGQQLLSPGINVTSSFFAGEVATKQRRQRKQVQELILMIGLREQLYTRLVDTLRERFLATENSYYCSLRFDLLMALRDVNMEFCGKVDVCHDFAWCLDACSKHLRTKHLDVQQLNKLKTLLESGGGGKKCQNKAIIIPEMAMIAGDPYILHLITSFAVKMLRDNAASPRPHLPKEMGSLQLLLKLLVMGVHCKSLLLGEEQLINLIEGELKEVVGHFLPSFSTMLVQGVVS
;
A
#
# COMPACT_ATOMS: atom_id res chain seq x y z
N MET A 1 18.13 21.93 -56.68
CA MET A 1 18.94 20.72 -56.45
C MET A 1 19.41 20.75 -55.01
N GLU A 2 18.61 20.22 -54.11
CA GLU A 2 19.07 19.80 -52.78
C GLU A 2 18.43 18.44 -52.54
N ALA A 3 19.25 17.40 -52.69
CA ALA A 3 18.87 16.03 -52.44
C ALA A 3 18.82 15.84 -50.92
N VAL A 4 17.62 15.71 -50.37
CA VAL A 4 17.43 15.28 -48.98
C VAL A 4 17.78 13.80 -48.92
N ASN A 5 18.95 13.52 -48.36
CA ASN A 5 19.43 12.18 -48.02
C ASN A 5 18.42 11.51 -47.08
N ILE A 6 17.67 10.55 -47.62
CA ILE A 6 16.93 9.56 -46.82
C ILE A 6 17.95 8.52 -46.38
N THR A 7 18.70 8.82 -45.33
CA THR A 7 19.49 7.84 -44.60
C THR A 7 18.53 6.88 -43.90
N THR A 8 18.42 5.68 -44.47
CA THR A 8 18.20 4.38 -43.83
C THR A 8 18.16 4.41 -42.29
N ILE A 9 16.97 4.67 -41.72
CA ILE A 9 16.62 4.24 -40.38
C ILE A 9 16.17 2.79 -40.50
N ASN A 10 17.10 1.88 -40.25
CA ASN A 10 16.84 0.44 -40.16
C ASN A 10 16.24 0.14 -38.77
N THR A 11 15.04 0.66 -38.49
CA THR A 11 14.22 0.22 -37.34
C THR A 11 13.37 -0.94 -37.80
N ALA A 12 13.50 -2.10 -37.16
CA ALA A 12 12.59 -3.22 -37.36
C ALA A 12 11.15 -2.72 -37.40
N ALA A 13 10.40 -3.07 -38.44
CA ALA A 13 9.05 -2.57 -38.65
C ALA A 13 8.22 -2.78 -37.37
N PRO A 14 7.49 -1.76 -36.89
CA PRO A 14 6.73 -1.88 -35.66
C PRO A 14 5.79 -3.09 -35.74
N GLN A 15 5.88 -4.01 -34.78
CA GLN A 15 5.10 -5.25 -34.77
C GLN A 15 3.58 -5.01 -34.89
N TYR A 16 3.10 -3.84 -34.48
CA TYR A 16 1.69 -3.45 -34.60
C TYR A 16 1.23 -3.26 -36.05
N LEU A 17 2.13 -3.04 -37.02
CA LEU A 17 1.76 -2.93 -38.44
C LEU A 17 1.20 -4.25 -38.97
N GLY A 18 1.82 -5.38 -38.62
CA GLY A 18 1.28 -6.70 -38.98
C GLY A 18 -0.06 -7.01 -38.30
N ASP A 19 -0.32 -6.46 -37.11
CA ASP A 19 -1.60 -6.62 -36.43
C ASP A 19 -2.73 -5.79 -37.09
N LEU A 20 -2.38 -4.62 -37.66
CA LEU A 20 -3.28 -3.81 -38.49
C LEU A 20 -3.62 -4.51 -39.82
N GLU A 21 -2.62 -5.08 -40.50
CA GLU A 21 -2.79 -5.80 -41.77
C GLU A 21 -3.71 -7.03 -41.61
N LYS A 22 -3.55 -7.79 -40.52
CA LYS A 22 -4.46 -8.91 -40.18
C LYS A 22 -5.91 -8.48 -39.97
N CYS A 23 -6.13 -7.22 -39.60
CA CYS A 23 -7.47 -6.65 -39.46
C CYS A 23 -7.99 -6.01 -40.76
N GLY A 24 -7.24 -6.13 -41.87
CA GLY A 24 -7.59 -5.55 -43.15
C GLY A 24 -7.35 -4.03 -43.24
N ILE A 25 -6.56 -3.47 -42.32
CA ILE A 25 -6.22 -2.04 -42.33
C ILE A 25 -4.94 -1.86 -43.14
N ALA A 26 -5.00 -1.04 -44.19
CA ALA A 26 -3.84 -0.78 -45.03
C ALA A 26 -2.75 -0.02 -44.26
N THR A 27 -1.50 -0.50 -44.36
CA THR A 27 -0.34 0.11 -43.69
C THR A 27 0.59 0.78 -44.69
N SER A 28 1.68 1.38 -44.17
CA SER A 28 2.79 1.88 -44.98
C SER A 28 3.42 0.79 -45.86
N ASN A 29 3.35 -0.48 -45.47
CA ASN A 29 3.88 -1.59 -46.26
C ASN A 29 3.02 -1.81 -47.52
N ASN A 30 1.69 -1.82 -47.37
CA ASN A 30 0.77 -1.93 -48.50
C ASN A 30 0.93 -0.75 -49.46
N LEU A 31 1.07 0.47 -48.93
CA LEU A 31 1.31 1.65 -49.77
C LEU A 31 2.65 1.55 -50.50
N ARG A 32 3.71 1.09 -49.83
CA ARG A 32 5.03 0.89 -50.44
C ARG A 32 4.96 -0.15 -51.56
N GLU A 33 4.33 -1.29 -51.33
CA GLU A 33 4.16 -2.36 -52.31
C GLU A 33 3.36 -1.88 -53.54
N LEU A 34 2.29 -1.11 -53.29
CA LEU A 34 1.43 -0.54 -54.33
C LEU A 34 2.22 0.48 -55.17
N LEU A 35 3.02 1.34 -54.53
CA LEU A 35 3.88 2.30 -55.21
C LEU A 35 5.04 1.67 -55.98
N THR A 36 5.55 0.51 -55.56
CA THR A 36 6.59 -0.22 -56.31
C THR A 36 6.05 -0.97 -57.53
N THR A 37 4.74 -1.24 -57.57
CA THR A 37 4.11 -2.09 -58.60
C THR A 37 3.30 -1.27 -59.62
N CYS A 38 2.91 -0.05 -59.29
CA CYS A 38 2.08 0.79 -60.15
C CYS A 38 2.85 1.52 -61.26
N ALA A 39 2.23 1.62 -62.45
CA ALA A 39 2.75 2.39 -63.59
C ALA A 39 2.58 3.91 -63.42
N ASP A 40 1.55 4.35 -62.69
CA ASP A 40 1.32 5.76 -62.33
C ASP A 40 1.22 5.91 -60.79
N PRO A 41 2.27 6.43 -60.12
CA PRO A 41 2.28 6.57 -58.68
C PRO A 41 1.32 7.67 -58.18
N VAL A 42 1.01 8.70 -58.98
CA VAL A 42 0.17 9.81 -58.55
C VAL A 42 -1.29 9.40 -58.48
N GLU A 43 -1.76 8.68 -59.49
CA GLU A 43 -3.13 8.16 -59.51
C GLU A 43 -3.33 7.05 -58.47
N ALA A 44 -2.33 6.19 -58.29
CA ALA A 44 -2.29 5.19 -57.23
C ALA A 44 -2.45 5.79 -55.82
N ILE A 45 -1.76 6.90 -55.52
CA ILE A 45 -1.90 7.61 -54.23
C ILE A 45 -3.30 8.17 -54.07
N LYS A 46 -3.88 8.78 -55.10
CA LYS A 46 -5.26 9.30 -55.03
C LYS A 46 -6.27 8.20 -54.75
N GLN A 47 -6.15 7.07 -55.45
CA GLN A 47 -7.03 5.91 -55.23
C GLN A 47 -6.87 5.34 -53.82
N PHE A 48 -5.62 5.22 -53.33
CA PHE A 48 -5.34 4.78 -51.97
C PHE A 48 -5.93 5.73 -50.92
N GLN A 49 -5.81 7.04 -51.13
CA GLN A 49 -6.40 8.05 -50.24
C GLN A 49 -7.93 7.99 -50.25
N VAL A 50 -8.57 7.85 -51.41
CA VAL A 50 -10.03 7.75 -51.49
C VAL A 50 -10.52 6.48 -50.79
N ALA A 51 -9.85 5.35 -50.99
CA ALA A 51 -10.20 4.08 -50.36
C ALA A 51 -10.08 4.10 -48.82
N ASN A 52 -9.03 4.74 -48.28
CA ASN A 52 -8.72 4.73 -46.85
C ASN A 52 -9.15 6.01 -46.08
N SER A 53 -9.74 7.00 -46.77
CA SER A 53 -10.27 8.21 -46.13
C SER A 53 -11.64 7.99 -45.48
N VAL A 54 -12.01 8.87 -44.55
CA VAL A 54 -13.35 8.87 -43.94
C VAL A 54 -14.40 9.22 -45.00
N GLN A 55 -15.19 8.23 -45.41
CA GLN A 55 -16.18 8.37 -46.48
C GLN A 55 -17.48 9.01 -45.99
N LEU A 56 -17.45 10.32 -45.73
CA LEU A 56 -18.63 11.12 -45.44
C LEU A 56 -18.91 12.09 -46.61
N PRO A 57 -20.13 12.08 -47.21
CA PRO A 57 -20.45 12.94 -48.36
C PRO A 57 -20.28 14.44 -48.06
N SER A 58 -20.62 14.85 -46.84
CA SER A 58 -20.46 16.23 -46.34
C SER A 58 -19.01 16.63 -46.10
N LEU A 59 -18.09 15.67 -46.01
CA LEU A 59 -16.69 15.94 -45.69
C LEU A 59 -15.90 16.37 -46.92
N LYS A 60 -16.27 15.95 -48.14
CA LYS A 60 -15.54 16.29 -49.37
C LYS A 60 -15.43 17.81 -49.62
N PRO A 61 -16.50 18.63 -49.48
CA PRO A 61 -16.39 20.09 -49.58
C PRO A 61 -15.56 20.70 -48.44
N VAL A 62 -15.72 20.17 -47.22
CA VAL A 62 -15.03 20.66 -46.02
C VAL A 62 -13.52 20.41 -46.10
N MET A 63 -13.08 19.26 -46.61
CA MET A 63 -11.65 18.97 -46.81
C MET A 63 -10.99 19.98 -47.74
N LYS A 64 -11.67 20.40 -48.82
CA LYS A 64 -11.15 21.45 -49.71
C LYS A 64 -11.01 22.79 -49.01
N LEU A 65 -11.95 23.12 -48.12
CA LEU A 65 -11.87 24.33 -47.30
C LEU A 65 -10.70 24.25 -46.32
N LEU A 66 -10.47 23.10 -45.68
CA LEU A 66 -9.34 22.87 -44.77
C LEU A 66 -8.00 22.95 -45.51
N ASP A 67 -7.93 22.38 -46.73
CA ASP A 67 -6.76 22.49 -47.61
C ASP A 67 -6.44 23.99 -47.91
N LEU A 68 -7.46 24.83 -48.13
CA LEU A 68 -7.27 26.29 -48.33
C LEU A 68 -6.79 27.03 -47.07
N HIS A 69 -7.07 26.51 -45.88
CA HIS A 69 -6.59 27.07 -44.60
C HIS A 69 -5.20 26.51 -44.22
N GLY A 70 -4.56 25.73 -45.09
CA GLY A 70 -3.24 25.17 -44.84
C GLY A 70 -3.21 24.01 -43.85
N ILE A 71 -4.37 23.44 -43.49
CA ILE A 71 -4.45 22.27 -42.60
C ILE A 71 -4.18 21.02 -43.43
N SER A 72 -3.17 20.24 -43.04
CA SER A 72 -2.89 19.00 -43.75
C SER A 72 -3.98 17.95 -43.47
N ARG A 73 -4.26 17.09 -44.45
CA ARG A 73 -5.22 15.99 -44.26
C ARG A 73 -4.77 15.00 -43.19
N ALA A 74 -3.45 14.86 -43.01
CA ALA A 74 -2.88 14.05 -41.94
C ALA A 74 -3.27 14.61 -40.57
N ASP A 75 -3.08 15.92 -40.35
CA ASP A 75 -3.44 16.60 -39.11
C ASP A 75 -4.94 16.50 -38.80
N TYR A 76 -5.78 16.62 -39.83
CA TYR A 76 -7.22 16.40 -39.68
C TYR A 76 -7.54 14.98 -39.19
N HIS A 77 -7.04 13.95 -39.87
CA HIS A 77 -7.33 12.55 -39.50
C HIS A 77 -6.75 12.19 -38.13
N GLU A 78 -5.58 12.73 -37.80
CA GLU A 78 -4.91 12.63 -36.52
C GLU A 78 -5.73 13.26 -35.38
N THR A 79 -6.32 14.43 -35.63
CA THR A 79 -7.24 15.09 -34.69
C THR A 79 -8.53 14.28 -34.52
N VAL A 80 -9.10 13.80 -35.62
CA VAL A 80 -10.33 12.99 -35.60
C VAL A 80 -10.15 11.70 -34.81
N ILE A 81 -9.07 10.95 -35.04
CA ILE A 81 -8.84 9.70 -34.29
C ILE A 81 -8.63 9.97 -32.80
N THR A 82 -7.96 11.07 -32.45
CA THR A 82 -7.73 11.45 -31.06
C THR A 82 -9.05 11.78 -30.36
N GLU A 83 -9.88 12.63 -30.96
CA GLU A 83 -11.21 12.98 -30.46
C GLU A 83 -12.14 11.75 -30.36
N LEU A 84 -12.12 10.86 -31.35
CA LEU A 84 -12.92 9.63 -31.32
C LEU A 84 -12.47 8.69 -30.21
N THR A 85 -11.15 8.55 -30.01
CA THR A 85 -10.58 7.76 -28.91
C THR A 85 -10.99 8.32 -27.57
N GLU A 86 -10.91 9.64 -27.36
CA GLU A 86 -11.33 10.29 -26.12
C GLU A 86 -12.83 10.11 -25.84
N ARG A 87 -13.68 10.31 -26.85
CA ARG A 87 -15.13 10.08 -26.73
C ARG A 87 -15.45 8.63 -26.41
N LEU A 88 -14.75 7.68 -27.01
CA LEU A 88 -14.95 6.27 -26.75
C LEU A 88 -14.50 5.89 -25.34
N VAL A 89 -13.33 6.35 -24.89
CA VAL A 89 -12.83 6.18 -23.51
C VAL A 89 -13.82 6.77 -22.50
N SER A 90 -14.36 7.96 -22.76
CA SER A 90 -15.38 8.60 -21.92
C SER A 90 -16.66 7.76 -21.84
N LYS A 91 -17.13 7.23 -22.98
CA LYS A 91 -18.28 6.33 -23.02
C LYS A 91 -18.01 5.02 -22.26
N LEU A 92 -16.83 4.42 -22.41
CA LEU A 92 -16.43 3.22 -21.66
C LEU A 92 -16.41 3.48 -20.16
N ARG A 93 -15.92 4.64 -19.73
CA ARG A 93 -15.98 5.06 -18.33
C ARG A 93 -17.42 5.17 -17.82
N SER A 94 -18.32 5.77 -18.60
CA SER A 94 -19.74 5.87 -18.24
C SER A 94 -20.42 4.49 -18.11
N LEU A 95 -20.05 3.54 -18.98
CA LEU A 95 -20.55 2.16 -18.93
C LEU A 95 -19.98 1.40 -17.72
N GLY A 96 -18.70 1.60 -17.42
CA GLY A 96 -18.03 0.97 -16.29
C GLY A 96 -18.52 1.45 -14.92
N ASN A 97 -19.01 2.69 -14.83
CA ASN A 97 -19.62 3.22 -13.60
C ASN A 97 -20.97 2.55 -13.29
N ASN A 98 -21.70 2.14 -14.33
CA ASN A 98 -22.98 1.43 -14.21
C ASN A 98 -22.76 -0.07 -14.39
N GLN A 99 -22.29 -0.77 -13.35
CA GLN A 99 -21.95 -2.20 -13.39
C GLN A 99 -23.20 -3.11 -13.43
N THR A 100 -24.01 -2.99 -14.47
CA THR A 100 -25.04 -3.98 -14.79
C THR A 100 -24.42 -5.19 -15.50
N PRO A 101 -24.97 -6.40 -15.35
CA PRO A 101 -24.45 -7.59 -16.03
C PRO A 101 -24.42 -7.43 -17.56
N GLU A 102 -25.37 -6.67 -18.12
CA GLU A 102 -25.40 -6.36 -19.55
C GLU A 102 -24.23 -5.46 -19.97
N ASN A 103 -23.89 -4.43 -19.17
CA ASN A 103 -22.78 -3.54 -19.48
C ASN A 103 -21.44 -4.27 -19.39
N VAL A 104 -21.27 -5.17 -18.42
CA VAL A 104 -20.08 -6.03 -18.32
C VAL A 104 -19.94 -6.88 -19.58
N HIS A 105 -21.02 -7.54 -20.03
CA HIS A 105 -20.97 -8.34 -21.25
C HIS A 105 -20.65 -7.50 -22.51
N ARG A 106 -21.15 -6.26 -22.59
CA ARG A 106 -20.79 -5.31 -23.65
C ARG A 106 -19.31 -4.94 -23.61
N LEU A 107 -18.73 -4.72 -22.42
CA LEU A 107 -17.31 -4.44 -22.24
C LEU A 107 -16.43 -5.66 -22.60
N GLU A 108 -16.84 -6.88 -22.25
CA GLU A 108 -16.15 -8.11 -22.63
C GLU A 108 -16.11 -8.27 -24.15
N ARG A 109 -17.26 -8.11 -24.82
CA ARG A 109 -17.35 -8.18 -26.29
C ARG A 109 -16.50 -7.09 -26.96
N HIS A 110 -16.43 -5.91 -26.36
CA HIS A 110 -15.58 -4.83 -26.83
C HIS A 110 -14.10 -5.17 -26.69
N LEU A 111 -13.70 -5.69 -25.52
CA LEU A 111 -12.33 -6.15 -25.25
C LEU A 111 -11.91 -7.21 -26.26
N GLU A 112 -12.76 -8.19 -26.58
CA GLU A 112 -12.45 -9.23 -27.57
C GLU A 112 -12.07 -8.67 -28.94
N ARG A 113 -12.75 -7.60 -29.35
CA ARG A 113 -12.49 -6.95 -30.63
C ARG A 113 -11.22 -6.10 -30.60
N CYS A 114 -11.07 -5.28 -29.56
CA CYS A 114 -10.00 -4.29 -29.45
C CYS A 114 -8.67 -4.88 -28.98
N PHE A 115 -8.67 -5.95 -28.19
CA PHE A 115 -7.44 -6.54 -27.66
C PHE A 115 -6.53 -7.06 -28.77
N ARG A 116 -7.05 -7.42 -29.96
CA ARG A 116 -6.20 -7.78 -31.12
C ARG A 116 -5.26 -6.65 -31.56
N LEU A 117 -5.59 -5.41 -31.23
CA LEU A 117 -4.86 -4.20 -31.60
C LEU A 117 -4.21 -3.52 -30.39
N TYR A 118 -3.98 -4.23 -29.28
CA TYR A 118 -3.43 -3.65 -28.03
C TYR A 118 -2.07 -2.96 -28.22
N ARG A 119 -1.27 -3.43 -29.18
CA ARG A 119 0.05 -2.86 -29.49
C ARG A 119 -0.05 -1.51 -30.19
N VAL A 120 -1.17 -1.21 -30.85
CA VAL A 120 -1.38 0.03 -31.61
C VAL A 120 -1.53 1.19 -30.62
N PRO A 121 -0.63 2.20 -30.62
CA PRO A 121 -0.65 3.27 -29.62
C PRO A 121 -1.97 4.04 -29.53
N ARG A 122 -2.66 4.24 -30.66
CA ARG A 122 -3.96 4.95 -30.70
C ARG A 122 -5.11 4.17 -30.11
N ILE A 123 -5.04 2.83 -30.14
CA ILE A 123 -6.09 1.94 -29.62
C ILE A 123 -5.79 1.48 -28.20
N ARG A 124 -4.52 1.50 -27.79
CA ARG A 124 -4.08 1.10 -26.45
C ARG A 124 -4.84 1.79 -25.30
N PRO A 125 -5.12 3.10 -25.32
CA PRO A 125 -5.93 3.74 -24.28
C PRO A 125 -7.32 3.13 -24.12
N ILE A 126 -7.94 2.73 -25.24
CA ILE A 126 -9.26 2.08 -25.25
C ILE A 126 -9.18 0.70 -24.58
N VAL A 127 -8.13 -0.07 -24.89
CA VAL A 127 -7.90 -1.39 -24.29
C VAL A 127 -7.65 -1.26 -22.79
N LEU A 128 -6.79 -0.33 -22.37
CA LEU A 128 -6.46 -0.09 -20.96
C LEU A 128 -7.68 0.36 -20.16
N GLU A 129 -8.48 1.30 -20.66
CA GLU A 129 -9.71 1.74 -19.99
C GLU A 129 -10.72 0.60 -19.91
N THR A 130 -10.87 -0.21 -20.97
CA THR A 130 -11.77 -1.38 -20.95
C THR A 130 -11.33 -2.40 -19.90
N LEU A 131 -10.04 -2.71 -19.82
CA LEU A 131 -9.48 -3.61 -18.81
C LEU A 131 -9.69 -3.08 -17.39
N ALA A 132 -9.53 -1.77 -17.18
CA ALA A 132 -9.71 -1.13 -15.87
C ALA A 132 -11.15 -1.17 -15.35
N ARG A 133 -12.16 -1.19 -16.26
CA ARG A 133 -13.58 -1.22 -15.89
C ARG A 133 -14.15 -2.62 -15.73
N LEU A 134 -13.42 -3.66 -16.14
CA LEU A 134 -13.87 -5.04 -16.00
C LEU A 134 -13.62 -5.57 -14.57
N PRO A 135 -14.65 -6.08 -13.88
CA PRO A 135 -14.48 -6.62 -12.53
C PRO A 135 -13.64 -7.92 -12.53
N LYS A 136 -13.71 -8.68 -13.62
CA LYS A 136 -12.95 -9.91 -13.84
C LYS A 136 -12.47 -9.94 -15.28
N VAL A 137 -11.16 -9.97 -15.47
CA VAL A 137 -10.52 -10.10 -16.78
C VAL A 137 -10.24 -11.57 -17.07
N ALA A 138 -10.51 -12.01 -18.30
CA ALA A 138 -10.25 -13.39 -18.69
C ALA A 138 -8.75 -13.74 -18.68
N ASP A 139 -8.44 -14.93 -18.18
CA ASP A 139 -7.07 -15.44 -17.96
C ASP A 139 -6.17 -15.37 -19.18
N ARG A 140 -6.73 -15.57 -20.37
CA ARG A 140 -6.00 -15.49 -21.65
C ARG A 140 -5.34 -14.12 -21.84
N TYR A 141 -6.01 -13.05 -21.41
CA TYR A 141 -5.48 -11.69 -21.53
C TYR A 141 -4.44 -11.39 -20.46
N LEU A 142 -4.66 -11.86 -19.22
CA LEU A 142 -3.70 -11.68 -18.13
C LEU A 142 -2.34 -12.31 -18.48
N LYS A 143 -2.33 -13.51 -19.07
CA LYS A 143 -1.10 -14.17 -19.54
C LYS A 143 -0.35 -13.34 -20.60
N LEU A 144 -1.08 -12.73 -21.52
CA LEU A 144 -0.49 -11.87 -22.56
C LEU A 144 0.06 -10.56 -21.97
N ILE A 145 -0.62 -9.98 -20.98
CA ILE A 145 -0.16 -8.77 -20.29
C ILE A 145 1.14 -9.04 -19.52
N ILE A 146 1.28 -10.21 -18.88
CA ILE A 146 2.51 -10.57 -18.16
C ILE A 146 3.72 -10.65 -19.11
N CYS A 147 3.53 -11.10 -20.36
CA CYS A 147 4.60 -11.21 -21.34
C CYS A 147 5.05 -9.85 -21.92
N ASP A 148 4.25 -8.79 -21.76
CA ASP A 148 4.53 -7.45 -22.30
C ASP A 148 4.67 -6.44 -21.16
N LYS A 149 5.92 -6.11 -20.81
CA LYS A 149 6.25 -5.19 -19.72
C LYS A 149 5.65 -3.79 -19.94
N GLU A 150 5.66 -3.28 -21.16
CA GLU A 150 5.14 -1.93 -21.45
C GLU A 150 3.63 -1.87 -21.22
N LEU A 151 2.91 -2.92 -21.62
CA LEU A 151 1.48 -3.04 -21.37
C LEU A 151 1.18 -3.21 -19.87
N TYR A 152 1.95 -4.03 -19.16
CA TYR A 152 1.81 -4.24 -17.72
C TYR A 152 2.00 -2.93 -16.93
N ASP A 153 3.03 -2.16 -17.28
CA ASP A 153 3.38 -0.88 -16.64
C ASP A 153 2.32 0.23 -16.87
N GLN A 154 1.46 0.08 -17.88
CA GLN A 154 0.35 1.00 -18.15
C GLN A 154 -1.00 0.50 -17.60
N CYS A 155 -1.08 -0.76 -17.16
CA CYS A 155 -2.31 -1.33 -16.60
C CYS A 155 -2.68 -0.68 -15.26
N SER A 156 -3.99 -0.48 -15.05
CA SER A 156 -4.51 -0.03 -13.76
C SER A 156 -4.20 -1.03 -12.63
N VAL A 157 -4.13 -0.52 -11.39
CA VAL A 157 -3.85 -1.35 -10.21
C VAL A 157 -4.88 -2.48 -10.05
N SER A 158 -6.15 -2.25 -10.40
CA SER A 158 -7.20 -3.29 -10.39
C SER A 158 -6.87 -4.50 -11.29
N VAL A 159 -6.26 -4.26 -12.46
CA VAL A 159 -5.84 -5.33 -13.37
C VAL A 159 -4.60 -6.02 -12.81
N ARG A 160 -3.63 -5.26 -12.29
CA ARG A 160 -2.44 -5.83 -11.65
C ARG A 160 -2.78 -6.69 -10.43
N GLN A 161 -3.74 -6.27 -9.60
CA GLN A 161 -4.29 -7.06 -8.50
C GLN A 161 -4.78 -8.44 -8.95
N GLN A 162 -5.48 -8.52 -10.09
CA GLN A 162 -5.93 -9.80 -10.64
C GLN A 162 -4.77 -10.67 -11.14
N ILE A 163 -3.68 -10.06 -11.60
CA ILE A 163 -2.44 -10.75 -11.96
C ILE A 163 -1.73 -11.26 -10.71
N TRP A 164 -1.53 -10.40 -9.71
CA TRP A 164 -0.86 -10.68 -8.44
C TRP A 164 -1.52 -11.81 -7.66
N VAL A 165 -2.86 -11.89 -7.69
CA VAL A 165 -3.60 -13.00 -7.08
C VAL A 165 -3.21 -14.36 -7.67
N LYS A 166 -2.82 -14.41 -8.94
CA LYS A 166 -2.44 -15.65 -9.65
C LYS A 166 -0.94 -15.87 -9.71
N ASN A 167 -0.18 -14.79 -9.67
CA ASN A 167 1.27 -14.80 -9.74
C ASN A 167 1.84 -14.06 -8.53
N GLU A 168 2.16 -14.86 -7.52
CA GLU A 168 2.68 -14.38 -6.26
C GLU A 168 4.06 -13.73 -6.41
N THR A 169 4.93 -14.24 -7.28
CA THR A 169 6.30 -13.71 -7.42
C THR A 169 6.27 -12.28 -7.94
N LEU A 170 5.42 -11.98 -8.93
CA LEU A 170 5.22 -10.62 -9.43
C LEU A 170 4.66 -9.68 -8.36
N PHE A 171 3.82 -10.19 -7.45
CA PHE A 171 3.33 -9.40 -6.33
C PHE A 171 4.47 -9.04 -5.38
N LEU A 172 5.28 -10.04 -4.99
CA LEU A 172 6.44 -9.85 -4.12
C LEU A 172 7.45 -8.87 -4.70
N GLU A 173 7.80 -9.01 -5.98
CA GLU A 173 8.68 -8.08 -6.72
C GLU A 173 8.12 -6.65 -6.74
N SER A 174 6.79 -6.49 -6.76
CA SER A 174 6.15 -5.18 -6.78
C SER A 174 6.12 -4.52 -5.40
N ILE A 175 5.98 -5.29 -4.31
CA ILE A 175 5.91 -4.74 -2.93
C ILE A 175 7.29 -4.52 -2.31
N GLU A 176 8.30 -5.32 -2.68
CA GLU A 176 9.66 -5.26 -2.12
C GLU A 176 10.27 -3.85 -2.12
N PRO A 177 10.26 -3.06 -3.23
CA PRO A 177 10.80 -1.71 -3.20
C PRO A 177 10.06 -0.77 -2.23
N ILE A 178 8.76 -1.00 -2.01
CA ILE A 178 7.94 -0.20 -1.09
C ILE A 178 8.30 -0.53 0.36
N LEU A 179 8.50 -1.82 0.66
CA LEU A 179 8.95 -2.28 1.98
C LEU A 179 10.33 -1.71 2.30
N ASP A 180 11.29 -1.84 1.39
CA ASP A 180 12.65 -1.31 1.57
C ASP A 180 12.67 0.20 1.75
N SER A 181 11.83 0.91 0.98
CA SER A 181 11.63 2.36 1.13
C SER A 181 11.10 2.72 2.53
N TYR A 182 10.07 2.02 3.02
CA TYR A 182 9.51 2.27 4.35
C TYR A 182 10.54 2.05 5.45
N ILE A 183 11.27 0.93 5.41
CA ILE A 183 12.29 0.58 6.40
C ILE A 183 13.45 1.59 6.38
N SER A 184 13.88 2.02 5.20
CA SER A 184 14.94 3.01 5.02
C SER A 184 14.53 4.38 5.57
N GLU A 185 13.28 4.79 5.33
CA GLU A 185 12.76 6.05 5.88
C GLU A 185 12.62 6.02 7.41
N GLU A 186 12.14 4.91 7.98
CA GLU A 186 12.08 4.74 9.44
C GLU A 186 13.46 4.84 10.08
N ARG A 187 14.44 4.13 9.50
CA ARG A 187 15.83 4.18 9.97
C ARG A 187 16.37 5.60 9.89
N ARG A 188 16.14 6.31 8.78
CA ARG A 188 16.58 7.71 8.61
C ARG A 188 15.94 8.63 9.65
N GLN A 189 14.64 8.48 9.92
CA GLN A 189 13.95 9.26 10.95
C GLN A 189 14.61 9.02 12.31
N HIS A 190 14.85 7.76 12.69
CA HIS A 190 15.53 7.41 13.94
C HIS A 190 16.94 8.00 14.06
N LEU A 191 17.77 7.98 13.00
CA LEU A 191 19.10 8.58 13.05
C LEU A 191 19.04 10.10 13.32
N ILE A 192 18.13 10.80 12.65
CA ILE A 192 17.95 12.25 12.85
C ILE A 192 17.54 12.57 14.30
N PHE A 193 16.77 11.70 14.94
CA PHE A 193 16.41 11.84 16.36
C PHE A 193 17.59 11.52 17.30
N GLY A 194 18.45 10.57 16.94
CA GLY A 194 19.64 10.20 17.72
C GLY A 194 20.70 11.30 17.77
N GLU A 195 21.00 11.95 16.63
CA GLU A 195 21.99 13.03 16.54
C GLU A 195 21.54 14.30 17.30
N LYS A 196 20.25 14.60 17.33
CA LYS A 196 19.72 15.74 18.11
C LYS A 196 19.60 15.47 19.61
N GLY A 197 19.70 14.21 20.03
CA GLY A 197 19.71 13.82 21.45
C GLY A 197 21.07 14.01 22.13
N SER A 198 22.16 13.99 21.37
CA SER A 198 23.51 14.19 21.89
C SER A 198 23.86 15.66 22.14
N ASP A 199 23.28 16.60 21.41
CA ASP A 199 23.58 18.03 21.58
C ASP A 199 22.86 18.66 22.79
N VAL A 200 21.82 18.02 23.33
CA VAL A 200 21.05 18.54 24.48
C VAL A 200 21.69 18.20 25.84
N LEU A 201 22.71 17.34 25.87
CA LEU A 201 23.40 16.99 27.12
C LEU A 201 24.56 17.91 27.52
N ASN A 202 24.88 18.94 26.72
CA ASN A 202 26.05 19.82 26.97
C ASN A 202 25.76 21.30 27.23
N GLU A 203 24.51 21.76 27.25
CA GLU A 203 24.20 23.15 27.62
C GLU A 203 23.51 23.22 28.98
N SER A 204 24.32 23.08 30.02
CA SER A 204 23.99 23.52 31.37
C SER A 204 25.10 24.43 31.85
N GLN A 205 25.08 25.71 31.44
CA GLN A 205 25.58 26.89 32.18
C GLN A 205 25.69 28.14 31.27
N SER A 206 24.69 29.03 31.34
CA SER A 206 24.93 30.48 31.54
C SER A 206 23.61 31.24 31.59
N GLU A 207 23.37 31.86 32.73
CA GLU A 207 22.36 32.91 32.90
C GLU A 207 22.81 34.19 32.18
N GLY A 208 21.92 34.81 31.41
CA GLY A 208 22.18 36.12 30.81
C GLY A 208 21.01 36.61 29.97
N HIS A 209 20.33 37.64 30.45
CA HIS A 209 19.22 38.32 29.78
C HIS A 209 19.58 38.87 28.39
N GLY A 210 18.73 38.63 27.39
CA GLY A 210 18.80 39.29 26.08
C GLY A 210 17.69 38.84 25.14
N GLN A 211 16.73 39.74 24.87
CA GLN A 211 15.70 39.60 23.83
C GLN A 211 16.31 39.28 22.46
N GLN A 212 15.89 38.19 21.80
CA GLN A 212 15.74 38.16 20.35
C GLN A 212 14.94 36.95 19.85
N LEU A 213 14.06 37.25 18.89
CA LEU A 213 13.23 36.33 18.11
C LEU A 213 14.08 35.24 17.44
N LEU A 214 13.62 33.98 17.47
CA LEU A 214 13.62 33.01 16.34
C LEU A 214 13.10 31.62 16.79
N SER A 215 12.05 31.16 16.11
CA SER A 215 11.50 29.79 16.00
C SER A 215 11.07 29.01 17.26
N PRO A 216 9.85 28.43 17.30
CA PRO A 216 9.47 27.56 18.40
C PRO A 216 10.26 26.25 18.30
N GLY A 217 11.13 26.02 19.28
CA GLY A 217 11.79 24.74 19.50
C GLY A 217 10.74 23.65 19.68
N ILE A 218 10.55 22.82 18.66
CA ILE A 218 9.75 21.60 18.77
C ILE A 218 10.53 20.68 19.69
N ASN A 219 9.98 20.30 20.84
CA ASN A 219 10.49 19.20 21.65
C ASN A 219 10.36 17.90 20.83
N VAL A 220 11.40 17.54 20.09
CA VAL A 220 11.34 16.55 19.01
C VAL A 220 11.26 15.10 19.55
N THR A 221 11.87 14.79 20.70
CA THR A 221 11.73 13.48 21.39
C THR A 221 10.32 13.23 21.87
N SER A 222 9.59 14.30 22.20
CA SER A 222 8.16 14.26 22.47
C SER A 222 7.36 13.89 21.21
N SER A 223 7.85 14.15 20.00
CA SER A 223 7.11 13.95 18.74
C SER A 223 7.11 12.50 18.27
N PHE A 224 8.19 11.74 18.49
CA PHE A 224 8.26 10.32 18.15
C PHE A 224 7.31 9.48 19.02
N PHE A 225 7.22 9.80 20.30
CA PHE A 225 6.28 9.19 21.25
C PHE A 225 5.04 10.07 21.53
N ALA A 226 4.69 11.02 20.63
CA ALA A 226 3.56 11.97 20.78
C ALA A 226 2.15 11.34 20.65
N GLY A 227 1.97 10.12 21.15
CA GLY A 227 0.65 9.47 21.21
C GLY A 227 -0.02 9.30 19.85
N GLU A 228 -1.33 9.52 19.83
CA GLU A 228 -2.23 9.43 18.67
C GLU A 228 -1.75 10.17 17.40
N VAL A 229 -0.99 11.27 17.56
CA VAL A 229 -0.49 12.05 16.42
C VAL A 229 0.56 11.25 15.65
N ALA A 230 1.40 10.49 16.35
CA ALA A 230 2.45 9.68 15.75
C ALA A 230 1.85 8.50 14.97
N THR A 231 0.92 7.74 15.56
CA THR A 231 0.32 6.57 14.88
C THR A 231 -0.53 6.93 13.68
N LYS A 232 -1.33 8.02 13.77
CA LYS A 232 -2.10 8.52 12.62
C LYS A 232 -1.18 9.01 11.50
N GLN A 233 -0.10 9.72 11.84
CA GLN A 233 0.83 10.21 10.83
C GLN A 233 1.57 9.06 10.14
N ARG A 234 1.95 8.00 10.86
CA ARG A 234 2.57 6.81 10.24
C ARG A 234 1.66 6.14 9.22
N ARG A 235 0.37 6.01 9.51
CA ARG A 235 -0.63 5.43 8.58
C ARG A 235 -0.79 6.23 7.29
N GLN A 236 -0.58 7.54 7.34
CA GLN A 236 -0.70 8.45 6.19
C GLN A 236 0.56 8.50 5.32
N ARG A 237 1.60 7.72 5.64
CA ARG A 237 2.80 7.66 4.81
C ARG A 237 2.52 7.01 3.47
N LYS A 238 3.26 7.48 2.46
CA LYS A 238 3.05 7.11 1.05
C LYS A 238 3.15 5.60 0.85
N GLN A 239 4.11 4.95 1.48
CA GLN A 239 4.33 3.50 1.38
C GLN A 239 3.14 2.71 1.91
N VAL A 240 2.59 3.10 3.06
CA VAL A 240 1.41 2.42 3.64
C VAL A 240 0.19 2.60 2.74
N GLN A 241 -0.04 3.82 2.26
CA GLN A 241 -1.14 4.12 1.33
C GLN A 241 -1.00 3.37 0.00
N GLU A 242 0.22 3.26 -0.53
CA GLU A 242 0.52 2.51 -1.74
C GLU A 242 0.27 1.01 -1.56
N LEU A 243 0.67 0.42 -0.43
CA LEU A 243 0.38 -0.98 -0.11
C LEU A 243 -1.14 -1.24 -0.02
N ILE A 244 -1.91 -0.33 0.59
CA ILE A 244 -3.38 -0.43 0.65
C ILE A 244 -3.98 -0.40 -0.76
N LEU A 245 -3.51 0.50 -1.62
CA LEU A 245 -3.94 0.56 -3.01
C LEU A 245 -3.57 -0.71 -3.77
N MET A 246 -2.39 -1.29 -3.53
CA MET A 246 -1.97 -2.54 -4.17
C MET A 246 -2.82 -3.74 -3.73
N ILE A 247 -3.19 -3.83 -2.45
CA ILE A 247 -4.05 -4.92 -1.94
C ILE A 247 -5.48 -4.78 -2.47
N GLY A 248 -6.03 -3.57 -2.43
CA GLY A 248 -7.42 -3.30 -2.79
C GLY A 248 -8.40 -4.15 -2.00
N LEU A 249 -9.40 -4.72 -2.68
CA LEU A 249 -10.44 -5.57 -2.09
C LEU A 249 -10.08 -7.07 -2.11
N ARG A 250 -8.82 -7.43 -2.40
CA ARG A 250 -8.40 -8.83 -2.58
C ARG A 250 -7.76 -9.36 -1.30
N GLU A 251 -8.53 -10.12 -0.52
CA GLU A 251 -8.11 -10.71 0.75
C GLU A 251 -6.81 -11.52 0.66
N GLN A 252 -6.61 -12.25 -0.45
CA GLN A 252 -5.43 -13.08 -0.68
C GLN A 252 -4.13 -12.28 -0.74
N LEU A 253 -4.17 -11.07 -1.32
CA LEU A 253 -3.00 -10.19 -1.38
C LEU A 253 -2.65 -9.64 0.00
N TYR A 254 -3.67 -9.37 0.82
CA TYR A 254 -3.47 -8.96 2.20
C TYR A 254 -2.79 -10.04 3.02
N THR A 255 -3.32 -11.27 2.99
CA THR A 255 -2.73 -12.41 3.70
C THR A 255 -1.28 -12.61 3.27
N ARG A 256 -1.02 -12.58 1.95
CA ARG A 256 0.35 -12.77 1.47
C ARG A 256 1.30 -11.65 1.89
N LEU A 257 0.84 -10.40 1.92
CA LEU A 257 1.64 -9.29 2.43
C LEU A 257 1.97 -9.49 3.90
N VAL A 258 0.99 -9.87 4.73
CA VAL A 258 1.21 -10.15 6.15
C VAL A 258 2.22 -11.29 6.36
N ASP A 259 2.11 -12.38 5.61
CA ASP A 259 3.09 -13.48 5.64
C ASP A 259 4.48 -12.98 5.27
N THR A 260 4.58 -12.14 4.23
CA THR A 260 5.85 -11.54 3.81
C THR A 260 6.46 -10.66 4.91
N LEU A 261 5.65 -9.84 5.59
CA LEU A 261 6.12 -9.02 6.72
C LEU A 261 6.65 -9.90 7.86
N ARG A 262 5.97 -11.02 8.15
CA ARG A 262 6.40 -12.00 9.15
C ARG A 262 7.72 -12.65 8.76
N GLU A 263 7.84 -13.14 7.52
CA GLU A 263 9.07 -13.75 6.99
C GLU A 263 10.25 -12.79 7.08
N ARG A 264 10.07 -11.54 6.66
CA ARG A 264 11.11 -10.49 6.71
C ARG A 264 11.47 -10.12 8.15
N PHE A 265 10.48 -10.05 9.04
CA PHE A 265 10.74 -9.84 10.47
C PHE A 265 11.57 -10.98 11.07
N LEU A 266 11.20 -12.24 10.81
CA LEU A 266 11.95 -13.40 11.31
C LEU A 266 13.40 -13.43 10.80
N ALA A 267 13.61 -13.04 9.53
CA ALA A 267 14.93 -13.01 8.92
C ALA A 267 15.83 -11.87 9.43
N THR A 268 15.26 -10.70 9.74
CA THR A 268 16.03 -9.48 10.04
C THR A 268 15.97 -9.02 11.48
N GLU A 269 14.97 -9.47 12.25
CA GLU A 269 14.63 -8.98 13.59
C GLU A 269 14.36 -7.47 13.66
N ASN A 270 14.02 -6.85 12.52
CA ASN A 270 13.77 -5.43 12.46
C ASN A 270 12.32 -5.11 12.92
N SER A 271 12.19 -4.46 14.07
CA SER A 271 10.90 -4.10 14.67
C SER A 271 10.03 -3.16 13.82
N TYR A 272 10.59 -2.49 12.80
CA TYR A 272 9.78 -1.68 11.88
C TYR A 272 8.83 -2.52 11.02
N TYR A 273 9.08 -3.82 10.84
CA TYR A 273 8.09 -4.72 10.24
C TYR A 273 6.87 -4.91 11.15
N CYS A 274 7.06 -4.92 12.48
CA CYS A 274 5.98 -4.90 13.46
C CYS A 274 5.18 -3.59 13.38
N SER A 275 5.90 -2.45 13.29
CA SER A 275 5.27 -1.14 13.06
C SER A 275 4.43 -1.12 11.79
N LEU A 276 4.99 -1.59 10.67
CA LEU A 276 4.29 -1.63 9.39
C LEU A 276 3.07 -2.55 9.44
N ARG A 277 3.17 -3.72 10.10
CA ARG A 277 2.04 -4.64 10.29
C ARG A 277 0.90 -3.99 11.06
N PHE A 278 1.21 -3.25 12.13
CA PHE A 278 0.23 -2.52 12.92
C PHE A 278 -0.39 -1.36 12.13
N ASP A 279 0.46 -0.54 11.49
CA ASP A 279 0.01 0.62 10.71
C ASP A 279 -0.85 0.21 9.53
N LEU A 280 -0.49 -0.87 8.81
CA LEU A 280 -1.26 -1.41 7.70
C LEU A 280 -2.65 -1.85 8.16
N LEU A 281 -2.73 -2.65 9.23
CA LEU A 281 -4.00 -3.15 9.77
C LEU A 281 -4.93 -2.01 10.18
N MET A 282 -4.37 -0.97 10.82
CA MET A 282 -5.15 0.19 11.21
C MET A 282 -5.52 1.11 10.04
N ALA A 283 -4.65 1.26 9.05
CA ALA A 283 -4.95 2.07 7.88
C ALA A 283 -6.01 1.43 6.97
N LEU A 284 -6.01 0.09 6.83
CA LEU A 284 -7.08 -0.64 6.14
C LEU A 284 -8.43 -0.47 6.84
N ARG A 285 -8.41 -0.44 8.17
CA ARG A 285 -9.59 -0.15 8.99
C ARG A 285 -10.07 1.29 8.82
N ASP A 286 -9.16 2.26 8.75
CA ASP A 286 -9.50 3.68 8.52
C ASP A 286 -10.21 3.89 7.17
N VAL A 287 -9.90 3.06 6.17
CA VAL A 287 -10.58 3.02 4.85
C VAL A 287 -11.85 2.13 4.86
N ASN A 288 -12.23 1.57 6.00
CA ASN A 288 -13.38 0.68 6.18
C ASN A 288 -13.35 -0.60 5.33
N MET A 289 -12.19 -1.25 5.20
CA MET A 289 -12.10 -2.54 4.51
C MET A 289 -12.72 -3.68 5.34
N GLU A 290 -13.94 -4.07 4.99
CA GLU A 290 -14.74 -5.04 5.75
C GLU A 290 -14.10 -6.43 5.91
N PHE A 291 -13.25 -6.84 4.95
CA PHE A 291 -12.62 -8.15 5.02
C PHE A 291 -11.57 -8.26 6.13
N CYS A 292 -10.99 -7.13 6.58
CA CYS A 292 -9.90 -7.14 7.56
C CYS A 292 -10.32 -7.81 8.88
N GLY A 293 -11.50 -7.48 9.40
CA GLY A 293 -12.03 -8.13 10.61
C GLY A 293 -12.43 -9.60 10.41
N LYS A 294 -12.55 -10.07 9.16
CA LYS A 294 -12.85 -11.47 8.85
C LYS A 294 -11.59 -12.33 8.71
N VAL A 295 -10.58 -11.77 8.04
CA VAL A 295 -9.34 -12.44 7.63
C VAL A 295 -8.26 -12.36 8.71
N ASP A 296 -8.16 -11.23 9.40
CA ASP A 296 -7.08 -10.96 10.34
C ASP A 296 -7.48 -11.24 11.80
N VAL A 297 -6.83 -12.24 12.41
CA VAL A 297 -7.05 -12.62 13.81
C VAL A 297 -6.65 -11.54 14.81
N CYS A 298 -5.73 -10.65 14.43
CA CYS A 298 -5.24 -9.56 15.27
C CYS A 298 -6.04 -8.27 15.12
N HIS A 299 -7.06 -8.21 14.24
CA HIS A 299 -7.85 -6.99 13.99
C HIS A 299 -8.37 -6.35 15.29
N ASP A 300 -9.09 -7.12 16.10
CA ASP A 300 -9.71 -6.61 17.32
C ASP A 300 -8.68 -6.24 18.40
N PHE A 301 -7.57 -6.97 18.44
CA PHE A 301 -6.45 -6.72 19.34
C PHE A 301 -5.73 -5.42 19.01
N ALA A 302 -5.33 -5.24 17.75
CA ALA A 302 -4.71 -4.02 17.26
C ALA A 302 -5.64 -2.81 17.42
N TRP A 303 -6.94 -2.98 17.15
CA TRP A 303 -7.92 -1.92 17.38
C TRP A 303 -8.03 -1.55 18.87
N CYS A 304 -8.05 -2.54 19.76
CA CYS A 304 -8.08 -2.27 21.20
C CYS A 304 -6.84 -1.49 21.65
N LEU A 305 -5.65 -1.86 21.16
CA LEU A 305 -4.40 -1.14 21.44
C LEU A 305 -4.39 0.28 20.85
N ASP A 306 -4.92 0.46 19.64
CA ASP A 306 -5.07 1.79 19.03
C ASP A 306 -5.99 2.69 19.85
N ALA A 307 -7.09 2.14 20.37
CA ALA A 307 -7.97 2.87 21.29
C ALA A 307 -7.26 3.26 22.59
N CYS A 308 -6.44 2.37 23.15
CA CYS A 308 -5.61 2.67 24.33
C CYS A 308 -4.62 3.80 24.06
N SER A 309 -4.10 3.87 22.83
CA SER A 309 -3.11 4.88 22.43
C SER A 309 -3.63 6.33 22.50
N LYS A 310 -4.95 6.54 22.34
CA LYS A 310 -5.60 7.85 22.50
C LYS A 310 -5.48 8.40 23.92
N HIS A 311 -5.35 7.53 24.91
CA HIS A 311 -5.26 7.90 26.32
C HIS A 311 -3.83 8.12 26.81
N LEU A 312 -2.82 8.07 25.92
CA LEU A 312 -1.41 8.24 26.30
C LEU A 312 -1.15 9.60 26.99
N ARG A 313 -1.81 10.68 26.57
CA ARG A 313 -1.65 12.01 27.22
C ARG A 313 -2.17 12.04 28.66
N THR A 314 -3.32 11.40 28.89
CA THR A 314 -3.88 11.25 30.25
C THR A 314 -3.17 10.17 31.06
N LYS A 315 -2.40 9.31 30.38
CA LYS A 315 -1.84 8.04 30.89
C LYS A 315 -2.87 7.25 31.72
N HIS A 316 -4.15 7.34 31.38
CA HIS A 316 -5.22 6.68 32.14
C HIS A 316 -5.77 5.56 31.27
N LEU A 317 -5.54 4.32 31.67
CA LEU A 317 -6.10 3.19 30.96
C LEU A 317 -7.48 2.88 31.54
N ASP A 318 -8.51 2.97 30.70
CA ASP A 318 -9.86 2.61 31.11
C ASP A 318 -9.96 1.10 31.41
N VAL A 319 -10.63 0.76 32.50
CA VAL A 319 -10.83 -0.62 32.96
C VAL A 319 -11.57 -1.44 31.90
N GLN A 320 -12.46 -0.83 31.11
CA GLN A 320 -13.15 -1.52 30.02
C GLN A 320 -12.19 -1.95 28.90
N GLN A 321 -11.24 -1.09 28.51
CA GLN A 321 -10.24 -1.40 27.49
C GLN A 321 -9.30 -2.51 27.97
N LEU A 322 -8.89 -2.45 29.23
CA LEU A 322 -8.04 -3.46 29.82
C LEU A 322 -8.73 -4.82 29.94
N ASN A 323 -10.01 -4.84 30.34
CA ASN A 323 -10.81 -6.05 30.35
C ASN A 323 -11.00 -6.63 28.94
N LYS A 324 -11.19 -5.76 27.93
CA LYS A 324 -11.27 -6.18 26.54
C LYS A 324 -9.95 -6.81 26.06
N LEU A 325 -8.79 -6.20 26.37
CA LEU A 325 -7.48 -6.77 26.08
C LEU A 325 -7.30 -8.13 26.77
N LYS A 326 -7.72 -8.24 28.04
CA LYS A 326 -7.69 -9.50 28.80
C LYS A 326 -8.50 -10.57 28.09
N THR A 327 -9.75 -10.26 27.73
CA THR A 327 -10.63 -11.20 27.03
C THR A 327 -10.03 -11.62 25.70
N LEU A 328 -9.45 -10.70 24.91
CA LEU A 328 -8.85 -11.03 23.61
C LEU A 328 -7.64 -11.97 23.73
N LEU A 329 -6.82 -11.79 24.76
CA LEU A 329 -5.69 -12.68 25.06
C LEU A 329 -6.14 -14.04 25.58
N GLU A 330 -7.17 -14.09 26.43
CA GLU A 330 -7.69 -15.32 27.00
C GLU A 330 -8.52 -16.14 25.99
N SER A 331 -9.30 -15.46 25.14
CA SER A 331 -10.20 -16.05 24.16
C SER A 331 -9.54 -16.42 22.84
N GLY A 332 -8.31 -15.94 22.59
CA GLY A 332 -7.62 -16.16 21.31
C GLY A 332 -8.25 -15.36 20.16
N GLY A 333 -8.55 -14.07 20.36
CA GLY A 333 -9.12 -13.23 19.31
C GLY A 333 -10.66 -13.24 19.29
N GLY A 334 -11.25 -12.12 18.87
CA GLY A 334 -12.66 -11.80 19.08
C GLY A 334 -13.64 -12.82 18.51
N GLY A 335 -14.52 -13.35 19.36
CA GLY A 335 -15.81 -13.99 19.04
C GLY A 335 -15.81 -15.27 18.18
N LYS A 336 -14.76 -15.56 17.41
CA LYS A 336 -14.63 -16.77 16.60
C LYS A 336 -13.76 -17.77 17.37
N LYS A 337 -14.28 -18.99 17.57
CA LYS A 337 -13.58 -20.12 18.19
C LYS A 337 -12.36 -20.54 17.34
N CYS A 338 -11.29 -19.76 17.30
CA CYS A 338 -9.99 -20.22 16.86
C CYS A 338 -9.29 -20.80 18.09
N GLN A 339 -9.40 -22.11 18.28
CA GLN A 339 -8.99 -22.76 19.54
C GLN A 339 -7.48 -22.94 19.70
N ASN A 340 -6.65 -22.46 18.77
CA ASN A 340 -5.21 -22.70 18.80
C ASN A 340 -4.44 -21.44 19.23
N LYS A 341 -4.34 -21.24 20.55
CA LYS A 341 -3.56 -20.14 21.15
C LYS A 341 -2.11 -20.09 20.67
N ALA A 342 -1.52 -21.24 20.33
CA ALA A 342 -0.17 -21.34 19.78
C ALA A 342 0.02 -20.58 18.43
N ILE A 343 -1.05 -20.35 17.67
CA ILE A 343 -1.00 -19.59 16.42
C ILE A 343 -1.28 -18.10 16.67
N ILE A 344 -2.21 -17.80 17.59
CA ILE A 344 -2.75 -16.44 17.75
C ILE A 344 -1.85 -15.57 18.61
N ILE A 345 -1.25 -16.13 19.66
CA ILE A 345 -0.34 -15.40 20.56
C ILE A 345 0.86 -14.84 19.78
N PRO A 346 1.54 -15.61 18.91
CA PRO A 346 2.64 -15.06 18.10
C PRO A 346 2.23 -13.93 17.16
N GLU A 347 1.05 -14.02 16.52
CA GLU A 347 0.55 -12.94 15.65
C GLU A 347 0.25 -11.67 16.46
N MET A 348 -0.38 -11.82 17.64
CA MET A 348 -0.61 -10.70 18.56
C MET A 348 0.70 -10.13 19.11
N ALA A 349 1.71 -10.98 19.33
CA ALA A 349 3.03 -10.56 19.77
C ALA A 349 3.73 -9.69 18.72
N MET A 350 3.59 -10.01 17.43
CA MET A 350 4.10 -9.15 16.35
C MET A 350 3.45 -7.76 16.38
N ILE A 351 2.15 -7.67 16.65
CA ILE A 351 1.47 -6.38 16.85
C ILE A 351 1.99 -5.64 18.10
N ALA A 352 2.14 -6.35 19.22
CA ALA A 352 2.65 -5.78 20.47
C ALA A 352 4.13 -5.38 20.39
N GLY A 353 4.89 -5.96 19.44
CA GLY A 353 6.29 -5.68 19.19
C GLY A 353 6.57 -4.37 18.45
N ASP A 354 5.54 -3.62 18.03
CA ASP A 354 5.72 -2.25 17.54
C ASP A 354 6.35 -1.38 18.64
N PRO A 355 7.52 -0.72 18.42
CA PRO A 355 8.20 0.07 19.44
C PRO A 355 7.34 1.14 20.12
N TYR A 356 6.38 1.71 19.37
CA TYR A 356 5.42 2.66 19.93
C TYR A 356 4.46 1.98 20.92
N ILE A 357 3.94 0.78 20.58
CA ILE A 357 3.06 0.00 21.45
C ILE A 357 3.82 -0.48 22.69
N LEU A 358 5.08 -0.91 22.54
CA LEU A 358 5.95 -1.23 23.68
C LEU A 358 6.07 -0.04 24.63
N HIS A 359 6.39 1.15 24.11
CA HIS A 359 6.50 2.36 24.92
C HIS A 359 5.16 2.73 25.61
N LEU A 360 4.03 2.56 24.92
CA LEU A 360 2.70 2.78 25.46
C LEU A 360 2.43 1.85 26.66
N ILE A 361 2.66 0.54 26.48
CA ILE A 361 2.47 -0.48 27.53
C ILE A 361 3.38 -0.20 28.73
N THR A 362 4.66 0.08 28.49
CA THR A 362 5.63 0.41 29.55
C THR A 362 5.23 1.68 30.30
N SER A 363 4.79 2.73 29.58
CA SER A 363 4.35 3.98 30.19
C SER A 363 3.14 3.80 31.11
N PHE A 364 2.17 2.97 30.71
CA PHE A 364 1.04 2.62 31.56
C PHE A 364 1.46 1.77 32.77
N ALA A 365 2.33 0.78 32.59
CA ALA A 365 2.82 -0.06 33.68
C ALA A 365 3.57 0.76 34.75
N VAL A 366 4.48 1.64 34.32
CA VAL A 366 5.23 2.54 35.22
C VAL A 366 4.30 3.50 35.95
N LYS A 367 3.29 4.06 35.27
CA LYS A 367 2.32 4.93 35.94
C LYS A 367 1.49 4.17 36.96
N MET A 368 0.96 2.99 36.64
CA MET A 368 0.18 2.21 37.62
C MET A 368 1.00 1.88 38.87
N LEU A 369 2.29 1.59 38.71
CA LEU A 369 3.20 1.39 39.83
C LEU A 369 3.41 2.67 40.65
N ARG A 370 3.58 3.82 39.99
CA ARG A 370 3.70 5.13 40.66
C ARG A 370 2.43 5.52 41.42
N ASP A 371 1.27 5.37 40.79
CA ASP A 371 -0.03 5.69 41.39
C ASP A 371 -0.32 4.75 42.58
N ASN A 372 0.06 3.46 42.48
CA ASN A 372 -0.03 2.52 43.60
C ASN A 372 0.95 2.86 44.75
N ALA A 373 2.17 3.30 44.42
CA ALA A 373 3.16 3.73 45.43
C ALA A 373 2.71 5.00 46.18
N ALA A 374 1.99 5.90 45.52
CA ALA A 374 1.42 7.11 46.12
C ALA A 374 0.10 6.86 46.87
N SER A 375 -0.48 5.66 46.78
CA SER A 375 -1.74 5.31 47.44
C SER A 375 -1.54 5.16 48.96
N PRO A 376 -2.51 5.61 49.79
CA PRO A 376 -2.47 5.40 51.24
C PRO A 376 -2.50 3.93 51.66
N ARG A 377 -2.91 3.03 50.76
CA ARG A 377 -2.83 1.57 50.94
C ARG A 377 -2.29 0.95 49.64
N PRO A 378 -0.97 0.79 49.52
CA PRO A 378 -0.38 0.19 48.33
C PRO A 378 -0.71 -1.32 48.29
N HIS A 379 -1.18 -1.79 47.14
CA HIS A 379 -1.33 -3.21 46.88
C HIS A 379 0.02 -3.80 46.46
N LEU A 380 0.24 -5.10 46.71
CA LEU A 380 1.44 -5.74 46.16
C LEU A 380 1.33 -5.80 44.63
N PRO A 381 2.42 -5.59 43.87
CA PRO A 381 2.38 -5.69 42.40
C PRO A 381 1.80 -7.01 41.87
N LYS A 382 1.93 -8.09 42.65
CA LYS A 382 1.33 -9.40 42.35
C LYS A 382 -0.20 -9.43 42.44
N GLU A 383 -0.82 -8.55 43.22
CA GLU A 383 -2.28 -8.47 43.39
C GLU A 383 -2.93 -7.58 42.31
N MET A 384 -2.11 -6.80 41.59
CA MET A 384 -2.54 -5.92 40.53
C MET A 384 -2.70 -6.70 39.21
N GLY A 385 -3.83 -7.38 39.01
CA GLY A 385 -4.11 -8.13 37.78
C GLY A 385 -3.97 -7.30 36.49
N SER A 386 -4.29 -6.00 36.58
CA SER A 386 -4.06 -5.02 35.51
C SER A 386 -2.60 -4.86 35.12
N LEU A 387 -1.71 -4.80 36.11
CA LEU A 387 -0.27 -4.71 35.91
C LEU A 387 0.28 -6.00 35.32
N GLN A 388 -0.16 -7.15 35.83
CA GLN A 388 0.24 -8.44 35.28
C GLN A 388 -0.12 -8.57 33.79
N LEU A 389 -1.30 -8.09 33.38
CA LEU A 389 -1.71 -8.11 31.97
C LEU A 389 -0.81 -7.24 31.09
N LEU A 390 -0.47 -6.02 31.52
CA LEU A 390 0.45 -5.16 30.78
C LEU A 390 1.86 -5.77 30.69
N LEU A 391 2.34 -6.40 31.75
CA LEU A 391 3.64 -7.07 31.74
C LEU A 391 3.64 -8.28 30.80
N LYS A 392 2.55 -9.05 30.74
CA LYS A 392 2.38 -10.13 29.74
C LYS A 392 2.45 -9.60 28.32
N LEU A 393 1.75 -8.50 28.03
CA LEU A 393 1.80 -7.83 26.72
C LEU A 393 3.21 -7.33 26.38
N LEU A 394 3.92 -6.79 27.38
CA LEU A 394 5.30 -6.33 27.23
C LEU A 394 6.24 -7.50 26.88
N VAL A 395 6.15 -8.61 27.63
CA VAL A 395 6.94 -9.83 27.37
C VAL A 395 6.63 -10.38 25.99
N MET A 396 5.36 -10.43 25.60
CA MET A 396 4.95 -10.85 24.25
C MET A 396 5.61 -10.00 23.16
N GLY A 397 5.53 -8.67 23.27
CA GLY A 397 6.09 -7.77 22.26
C GLY A 397 7.61 -7.83 22.18
N VAL A 398 8.30 -7.90 23.33
CA VAL A 398 9.77 -8.00 23.39
C VAL A 398 10.27 -9.32 22.82
N HIS A 399 9.59 -10.43 23.10
CA HIS A 399 9.98 -11.77 22.65
C HIS A 399 9.19 -12.25 21.43
N CYS A 400 8.67 -11.35 20.61
CA CYS A 400 7.80 -11.69 19.49
C CYS A 400 8.46 -12.64 18.48
N LYS A 401 9.76 -12.51 18.21
CA LYS A 401 10.52 -13.41 17.31
C LYS A 401 10.53 -14.85 17.81
N SER A 402 10.87 -15.06 19.08
CA SER A 402 10.86 -16.38 19.73
C SER A 402 9.45 -17.01 19.72
N LEU A 403 8.40 -16.21 19.93
CA LEU A 403 7.03 -16.68 19.81
C LEU A 403 6.66 -17.10 18.39
N LEU A 404 7.06 -16.32 17.38
CA LEU A 404 6.80 -16.63 15.97
C LEU A 404 7.54 -17.87 15.48
N LEU A 405 8.65 -18.23 16.11
CA LEU A 405 9.39 -19.49 15.88
C LEU A 405 8.77 -20.70 16.61
N GLY A 406 7.77 -20.49 17.46
CA GLY A 406 7.03 -21.56 18.14
C GLY A 406 7.67 -22.04 19.44
N GLU A 407 8.42 -21.19 20.16
CA GLU A 407 8.97 -21.55 21.48
C GLU A 407 7.84 -21.76 22.52
N GLU A 408 7.42 -23.01 22.71
CA GLU A 408 6.34 -23.39 23.64
C GLU A 408 6.60 -22.97 25.09
N GLN A 409 7.86 -22.94 25.53
CA GLN A 409 8.23 -22.53 26.89
C GLN A 409 7.84 -21.07 27.17
N LEU A 410 7.98 -20.20 26.17
CA LEU A 410 7.65 -18.79 26.28
C LEU A 410 6.13 -18.58 26.24
N ILE A 411 5.42 -19.37 25.43
CA ILE A 411 3.94 -19.41 25.44
C ILE A 411 3.45 -19.82 26.83
N ASN A 412 4.02 -20.86 27.43
CA ASN A 412 3.70 -21.30 28.78
C ASN A 412 4.02 -20.23 29.84
N LEU A 413 5.09 -19.45 29.67
CA LEU A 413 5.43 -18.33 30.56
C LEU A 413 4.42 -17.17 30.45
N ILE A 414 3.95 -16.86 29.24
CA ILE A 414 2.95 -15.82 29.00
C ILE A 414 1.57 -16.25 29.50
N GLU A 415 1.23 -17.53 29.33
CA GLU A 415 0.00 -18.11 29.86
C GLU A 415 0.04 -18.24 31.38
N GLY A 416 1.22 -18.54 31.96
CA GLY A 416 1.46 -18.65 33.39
C GLY A 416 1.58 -17.31 34.15
N GLU A 417 1.99 -17.42 35.42
CA GLU A 417 2.39 -16.24 36.20
C GLU A 417 3.84 -15.89 35.90
N LEU A 418 4.11 -14.60 35.69
CA LEU A 418 5.47 -14.06 35.52
C LEU A 418 6.22 -14.04 36.86
N LYS A 419 6.46 -15.21 37.45
CA LYS A 419 6.90 -15.38 38.84
C LYS A 419 8.19 -14.62 39.18
N GLU A 420 9.17 -14.60 38.29
CA GLU A 420 10.43 -13.89 38.54
C GLU A 420 10.29 -12.37 38.45
N VAL A 421 9.59 -11.87 37.41
CA VAL A 421 9.34 -10.44 37.23
C VAL A 421 8.46 -9.91 38.36
N VAL A 422 7.40 -10.63 38.70
CA VAL A 422 6.42 -10.25 39.73
C VAL A 422 6.97 -10.46 41.15
N GLY A 423 7.78 -11.49 41.36
CA GLY A 423 8.30 -11.88 42.67
C GLY A 423 9.59 -11.17 43.08
N HIS A 424 10.45 -10.79 42.15
CA HIS A 424 11.77 -10.20 42.45
C HIS A 424 11.97 -8.79 41.89
N PHE A 425 11.65 -8.57 40.61
CA PHE A 425 11.90 -7.29 39.96
C PHE A 425 10.90 -6.20 40.39
N LEU A 426 9.59 -6.46 40.31
CA LEU A 426 8.56 -5.47 40.62
C LEU A 426 8.60 -4.96 42.07
N PRO A 427 8.80 -5.79 43.11
CA PRO A 427 8.91 -5.29 44.48
C PRO A 427 10.12 -4.37 44.67
N SER A 428 11.25 -4.71 44.06
CA SER A 428 12.48 -3.89 44.10
C SER A 428 12.27 -2.54 43.40
N PHE A 429 11.65 -2.56 42.22
CA PHE A 429 11.33 -1.35 41.46
C PHE A 429 10.28 -0.48 42.15
N SER A 430 9.25 -1.09 42.76
CA SER A 430 8.25 -0.39 43.56
C SER A 430 8.87 0.28 44.79
N THR A 431 9.84 -0.38 45.44
CA THR A 431 10.56 0.19 46.59
C THR A 431 11.36 1.42 46.16
N MET A 432 12.04 1.35 45.02
CA MET A 432 12.76 2.49 44.43
C MET A 432 11.81 3.65 44.08
N LEU A 433 10.62 3.36 43.54
CA LEU A 433 9.61 4.38 43.25
C LEU A 433 9.07 5.04 44.52
N VAL A 434 8.79 4.28 45.57
CA VAL A 434 8.35 4.82 46.87
C VAL A 434 9.46 5.71 47.47
N GLN A 435 10.71 5.27 47.44
CA GLN A 435 11.85 6.05 47.91
C GLN A 435 11.96 7.40 47.18
N GLY A 436 11.77 7.41 45.85
CA GLY A 436 11.79 8.62 45.03
C GLY A 436 10.55 9.53 45.17
N VAL A 437 9.46 9.07 45.79
CA VAL A 437 8.28 9.89 46.11
C VAL A 437 8.39 10.52 47.50
N VAL A 438 9.16 9.88 48.40
CA VAL A 438 9.37 10.32 49.79
C VAL A 438 10.58 11.27 49.91
N SER A 439 11.55 11.19 49.00
CA SER A 439 12.63 12.17 48.81
C SER A 439 12.14 13.41 48.07
#